data_AF-D2Q366-F1
#
_entry.id   AF-D2Q366-F1
#
_cell.length_a   1.000
_cell.length_b   1.000
_cell.length_c   1.000
_cell.angle_alpha   90.00
_cell.angle_beta   90.00
_cell.angle_gamma   90.00
#
_symmetry.space_group_name_H-M   'P 1'
#
loop_
_entity.id
_entity.type
_entity.pdbx_description
1 polymer ?
#
loop_
_entity_poly.entity_id
_entity_poly.type
_entity_poly.pdbx_seq_one_letter_code
_entity_poly.pdbx_strand_id
1 'polypeptide(L)'
;MSLVLGIGLRAGTPYRELRELVDRALAGLEPRVVSQVVTVDGKEAEPGLQRLVASLGAQLFTATALELGQQPVPTPSERVDHLAGTASVAEAAVILSGADLVVPKLKSAGATVAVGRLSVEPDTAAPGYAPRDREVVHRVIAERRDVRRGFLDRPIADDLLTRVLEAAHRAPSVGLSQPWDFLLVRDVTTRRKIHDLASAQRDAFAASLPPDRRSAFDGLKIEAILDTPLNIAVTCDPGRGGRHVLGRHADPRTTWFSAAIAVQNLWLAARAEGLGVGWVSFFEPAEVGAVLDLPAHVELVGYLCVGHVEEFAVAPELVRSGWAARRPLSWAVHQEQWGQRGLPGETASPALAVEAAVEAAESPGRVGSGEQVVRILVVDGGDPAEYLRRAETLVVQVGAEKPAADFGVLWRPARRTDEAVELGVEVARDLVLQGVGEFVVQCQGESDAALGLVRGIRWGGLACGVSVKCGDQPDAMTDSSV
;
A
#
# COMPACT_ATOMS: atom_id res chain seq x y z
N MET A 1 8.12 -31.52 -15.46
CA MET A 1 9.23 -32.17 -14.73
C MET A 1 10.51 -31.39 -15.00
N SER A 2 11.22 -30.99 -13.96
CA SER A 2 12.52 -30.29 -14.06
C SER A 2 13.57 -31.02 -13.24
N LEU A 3 14.85 -30.85 -13.57
CA LEU A 3 15.96 -31.48 -12.86
C LEU A 3 16.55 -30.53 -11.82
N VAL A 4 16.95 -31.09 -10.68
CA VAL A 4 17.72 -30.42 -9.63
C VAL A 4 19.11 -31.04 -9.59
N LEU A 5 20.14 -30.19 -9.53
CA LEU A 5 21.52 -30.62 -9.32
C LEU A 5 21.96 -30.33 -7.90
N GLY A 6 22.34 -31.37 -7.15
CA GLY A 6 23.09 -31.18 -5.91
C GLY A 6 24.58 -31.20 -6.20
N ILE A 7 25.31 -30.16 -5.81
CA ILE A 7 26.74 -30.02 -6.10
C ILE A 7 27.54 -29.82 -4.82
N GLY A 8 28.50 -30.70 -4.58
CA GLY A 8 29.57 -30.49 -3.60
C GLY A 8 30.88 -30.19 -4.32
N LEU A 9 31.63 -29.18 -3.88
CA LEU A 9 32.88 -28.79 -4.54
C LEU A 9 33.94 -28.28 -3.55
N ARG A 10 35.21 -28.48 -3.92
CA ARG A 10 36.36 -27.82 -3.28
C ARG A 10 36.47 -26.37 -3.74
N ALA A 11 37.14 -25.55 -2.93
CA ALA A 11 37.42 -24.17 -3.31
C ALA A 11 38.32 -24.12 -4.56
N GLY A 12 37.96 -23.25 -5.50
CA GLY A 12 38.71 -23.08 -6.75
C GLY A 12 38.52 -24.16 -7.81
N THR A 13 37.53 -25.07 -7.65
CA THR A 13 37.22 -26.05 -8.71
C THR A 13 36.87 -25.35 -10.03
N PRO A 14 37.56 -25.65 -11.16
CA PRO A 14 37.34 -24.95 -12.42
C PRO A 14 35.96 -25.20 -13.02
N TYR A 15 35.39 -24.17 -13.67
CA TYR A 15 34.12 -24.29 -14.41
C TYR A 15 34.10 -25.46 -15.40
N ARG A 16 35.20 -25.70 -16.13
CA ARG A 16 35.28 -26.77 -17.12
C ARG A 16 35.07 -28.15 -16.49
N GLU A 17 35.69 -28.40 -15.34
CA GLU A 17 35.55 -29.66 -14.61
C GLU A 17 34.10 -29.86 -14.12
N LEU A 18 33.49 -28.80 -13.58
CA LEU A 18 32.10 -28.83 -13.15
C LEU A 18 31.15 -29.10 -14.32
N ARG A 19 31.36 -28.44 -15.47
CA ARG A 19 30.56 -28.62 -16.68
C ARG A 19 30.64 -30.05 -17.21
N GLU A 20 31.85 -30.59 -17.35
CA GLU A 20 32.07 -31.97 -17.80
C GLU A 20 31.45 -32.99 -16.84
N LEU A 21 31.49 -32.74 -15.53
CA LEU A 21 30.84 -33.59 -14.54
C LEU A 21 29.30 -33.53 -14.65
N VAL A 22 28.72 -32.34 -14.81
CA VAL A 22 27.27 -32.16 -15.02
C VAL A 22 26.81 -32.80 -16.33
N ASP A 23 27.55 -32.62 -17.42
CA ASP A 23 27.21 -33.23 -18.73
C ASP A 23 27.18 -34.76 -18.66
N ARG A 24 28.11 -35.36 -17.90
CA ARG A 24 28.08 -36.80 -17.63
C ARG A 24 26.90 -37.20 -16.75
N ALA A 25 26.58 -36.41 -15.72
CA ALA A 25 25.47 -36.70 -14.82
C ALA A 25 24.10 -36.61 -15.52
N LEU A 26 23.99 -35.74 -16.52
CA LEU A 26 22.77 -35.56 -17.33
C LEU A 26 22.71 -36.47 -18.56
N ALA A 27 23.76 -37.25 -18.83
CA ALA A 27 23.80 -38.12 -20.00
C ALA A 27 22.71 -39.20 -19.92
N GLY A 28 21.74 -39.13 -20.85
CA GLY A 28 20.65 -40.11 -20.93
C GLY A 28 19.39 -39.75 -20.13
N LEU A 29 19.33 -38.57 -19.50
CA LEU A 29 18.11 -38.07 -18.86
C LEU A 29 17.31 -37.18 -19.81
N GLU A 30 15.99 -37.34 -19.82
CA GLU A 30 15.06 -36.40 -20.43
C GLU A 30 13.91 -36.06 -19.45
N PRO A 31 13.44 -34.79 -19.40
CA PRO A 31 14.02 -33.61 -20.05
C PRO A 31 15.34 -33.16 -19.37
N ARG A 32 16.26 -32.55 -20.13
CA ARG A 32 17.57 -32.04 -19.63
C ARG A 32 17.52 -30.64 -19.00
N VAL A 33 16.34 -30.11 -18.74
CA VAL A 33 16.19 -28.76 -18.18
C VAL A 33 16.49 -28.80 -16.68
N VAL A 34 17.58 -28.16 -16.29
CA VAL A 34 17.96 -27.96 -14.88
C VAL A 34 17.36 -26.65 -14.40
N SER A 35 16.44 -26.70 -13.43
CA SER A 35 15.80 -25.51 -12.86
C SER A 35 16.55 -24.99 -11.63
N GLN A 36 17.17 -25.90 -10.87
CA GLN A 36 17.81 -25.57 -9.60
C GLN A 36 19.17 -26.24 -9.44
N VAL A 37 20.09 -25.51 -8.83
CA VAL A 37 21.37 -26.01 -8.32
C VAL A 37 21.40 -25.76 -6.82
N VAL A 38 21.68 -26.79 -6.04
CA VAL A 38 21.73 -26.72 -4.58
C VAL A 38 23.13 -27.12 -4.10
N THR A 39 23.72 -26.33 -3.22
CA THR A 39 25.04 -26.60 -2.61
C THR A 39 25.04 -26.31 -1.11
N VAL A 40 26.16 -26.54 -0.45
CA VAL A 40 26.35 -26.19 0.97
C VAL A 40 26.72 -24.71 1.12
N ASP A 41 26.29 -24.08 2.21
CA ASP A 41 26.66 -22.70 2.54
C ASP A 41 28.19 -22.45 2.47
N GLY A 42 28.57 -21.26 2.03
CA GLY A 42 29.95 -20.84 1.81
C GLY A 42 30.51 -21.23 0.44
N LYS A 43 29.71 -21.88 -0.42
CA LYS A 43 30.10 -22.26 -1.79
C LYS A 43 29.40 -21.45 -2.88
N GLU A 44 28.41 -20.66 -2.53
CA GLU A 44 27.69 -19.77 -3.44
C GLU A 44 28.59 -18.77 -4.15
N ALA A 45 29.68 -18.31 -3.52
CA ALA A 45 30.59 -17.34 -4.12
C ALA A 45 31.67 -17.95 -5.02
N GLU A 46 31.74 -19.28 -5.17
CA GLU A 46 32.77 -19.93 -5.97
C GLU A 46 32.60 -19.57 -7.47
N PRO A 47 33.61 -18.96 -8.12
CA PRO A 47 33.48 -18.47 -9.50
C PRO A 47 33.09 -19.54 -10.52
N GLY A 48 33.59 -20.77 -10.32
CA GLY A 48 33.25 -21.92 -11.16
C GLY A 48 31.77 -22.30 -11.06
N LEU A 49 31.19 -22.25 -9.86
CA LEU A 49 29.79 -22.57 -9.61
C LEU A 49 28.86 -21.49 -10.16
N GLN A 50 29.16 -20.20 -9.90
CA GLN A 50 28.38 -19.08 -10.42
C GLN A 50 28.29 -19.11 -11.95
N ARG A 51 29.42 -19.37 -12.62
CA ARG A 51 29.45 -19.52 -14.08
C ARG A 51 28.65 -20.72 -14.58
N LEU A 52 28.69 -21.84 -13.85
CA LEU A 52 27.89 -23.02 -14.17
C LEU A 52 26.39 -22.74 -14.07
N VAL A 53 25.94 -22.17 -12.96
CA VAL A 53 24.54 -21.82 -12.71
C VAL A 53 24.02 -20.91 -13.82
N ALA A 54 24.79 -19.86 -14.16
CA ALA A 54 24.45 -18.95 -15.25
C ALA A 54 24.36 -19.66 -16.61
N SER A 55 25.28 -20.60 -16.90
CA SER A 55 25.26 -21.37 -18.16
C SER A 55 24.06 -22.31 -18.29
N LEU A 56 23.49 -22.73 -17.16
CA LEU A 56 22.32 -23.60 -17.10
C LEU A 56 21.00 -22.82 -17.11
N GLY A 57 21.03 -21.50 -16.84
CA GLY A 57 19.82 -20.72 -16.60
C GLY A 57 19.07 -21.16 -15.32
N ALA A 58 19.78 -21.79 -14.37
CA ALA A 58 19.20 -22.33 -13.15
C ALA A 58 19.24 -21.31 -12.00
N GLN A 59 18.39 -21.51 -10.99
CA GLN A 59 18.50 -20.79 -9.71
C GLN A 59 19.48 -21.51 -8.78
N LEU A 60 20.28 -20.76 -8.03
CA LEU A 60 21.19 -21.30 -7.01
C LEU A 60 20.57 -21.18 -5.62
N PHE A 61 20.55 -22.29 -4.90
CA PHE A 61 20.16 -22.37 -3.49
C PHE A 61 21.32 -22.91 -2.66
N THR A 62 21.38 -22.52 -1.39
CA THR A 62 22.31 -23.08 -0.42
C THR A 62 21.55 -23.71 0.74
N ALA A 63 22.20 -24.65 1.41
CA ALA A 63 21.71 -25.30 2.61
C ALA A 63 22.83 -25.39 3.63
N THR A 64 22.46 -25.32 4.91
CA THR A 64 23.39 -25.48 6.01
C THR A 64 23.90 -26.93 6.07
N ALA A 65 25.10 -27.12 6.62
CA ALA A 65 25.63 -28.45 6.90
C ALA A 65 24.68 -29.31 7.75
N LEU A 66 23.96 -28.69 8.70
CA LEU A 66 23.01 -29.36 9.58
C LEU A 66 21.79 -29.91 8.81
N GLU A 67 21.19 -29.10 7.94
CA GLU A 67 20.05 -29.51 7.11
C GLU A 67 20.43 -30.65 6.16
N LEU A 68 21.63 -30.58 5.58
CA LEU A 68 22.17 -31.64 4.72
C LEU A 68 22.52 -32.91 5.50
N GLY A 69 23.03 -32.78 6.74
CA GLY A 69 23.40 -33.92 7.59
C GLY A 69 22.20 -34.75 8.06
N GLN A 70 21.00 -34.18 8.06
CA GLN A 70 19.76 -34.87 8.42
C GLN A 70 19.16 -35.71 7.29
N GLN A 71 19.65 -35.58 6.05
CA GLN A 71 19.07 -36.28 4.90
C GLN A 71 19.58 -37.72 4.77
N PRO A 72 18.71 -38.70 4.50
CA PRO A 72 19.11 -40.08 4.28
C PRO A 72 19.77 -40.23 2.90
N VAL A 73 21.09 -40.18 2.85
CA VAL A 73 21.84 -40.26 1.59
C VAL A 73 22.21 -41.71 1.23
N PRO A 74 22.04 -42.14 -0.03
CA PRO A 74 22.29 -43.52 -0.45
C PRO A 74 23.78 -43.85 -0.55
N THR A 75 24.63 -42.84 -0.73
CA THR A 75 26.07 -43.03 -0.85
C THR A 75 26.79 -42.17 0.20
N PRO A 76 26.83 -42.55 1.49
CA PRO A 76 27.53 -41.76 2.51
C PRO A 76 29.05 -41.72 2.26
N SER A 77 29.74 -40.75 2.86
CA SER A 77 31.20 -40.60 2.78
C SER A 77 31.74 -40.03 4.08
N GLU A 78 32.36 -40.87 4.90
CA GLU A 78 32.98 -40.50 6.20
C GLU A 78 33.92 -39.29 6.08
N ARG A 79 34.73 -39.24 5.01
CA ARG A 79 35.63 -38.11 4.76
C ARG A 79 34.91 -36.78 4.51
N VAL A 80 33.72 -36.81 3.91
CA VAL A 80 32.92 -35.59 3.65
C VAL A 80 32.19 -35.20 4.94
N ASP A 81 31.72 -36.19 5.70
CA ASP A 81 31.08 -35.99 7.00
C ASP A 81 32.00 -35.24 7.97
N HIS A 82 33.26 -35.66 8.07
CA HIS A 82 34.27 -34.97 8.87
C HIS A 82 34.63 -33.55 8.40
N LEU A 83 34.48 -33.23 7.10
CA LEU A 83 34.93 -31.95 6.54
C LEU A 83 33.79 -30.92 6.37
N ALA A 84 32.59 -31.39 6.08
CA ALA A 84 31.44 -30.57 5.71
C ALA A 84 30.25 -30.75 6.64
N GLY A 85 30.34 -31.62 7.66
CA GLY A 85 29.24 -31.89 8.61
C GLY A 85 28.06 -32.63 7.99
N THR A 86 28.24 -33.26 6.82
CA THR A 86 27.23 -34.09 6.14
C THR A 86 27.89 -35.24 5.39
N ALA A 87 27.26 -36.42 5.41
CA ALA A 87 27.74 -37.61 4.73
C ALA A 87 27.77 -37.47 3.19
N SER A 88 27.02 -36.54 2.59
CA SER A 88 27.06 -36.27 1.14
C SER A 88 26.39 -34.93 0.81
N VAL A 89 27.15 -33.89 0.45
CA VAL A 89 26.58 -32.60 0.01
C VAL A 89 25.70 -32.78 -1.22
N ALA A 90 26.18 -33.48 -2.25
CA ALA A 90 25.45 -33.58 -3.52
C ALA A 90 24.12 -34.33 -3.41
N GLU A 91 24.09 -35.50 -2.76
CA GLU A 91 22.83 -36.26 -2.63
C GLU A 91 21.89 -35.65 -1.61
N ALA A 92 22.41 -35.17 -0.47
CA ALA A 92 21.57 -34.51 0.54
C ALA A 92 20.92 -33.25 -0.04
N ALA A 93 21.65 -32.47 -0.84
CA ALA A 93 21.12 -31.27 -1.48
C ALA A 93 19.97 -31.58 -2.45
N VAL A 94 20.07 -32.69 -3.20
CA VAL A 94 18.96 -33.18 -4.03
C VAL A 94 17.77 -33.58 -3.18
N ILE A 95 17.96 -34.39 -2.14
CA ILE A 95 16.88 -34.90 -1.30
C ILE A 95 16.18 -33.76 -0.54
N LEU A 96 16.95 -32.82 0.00
CA LEU A 96 16.45 -31.64 0.71
C LEU A 96 15.55 -30.77 -0.18
N SER A 97 15.81 -30.72 -1.49
CA SER A 97 14.96 -29.99 -2.45
C SER A 97 13.58 -30.64 -2.68
N GLY A 98 13.32 -31.80 -2.08
CA GLY A 98 12.11 -32.60 -2.33
C GLY A 98 12.11 -33.33 -3.67
N ALA A 99 13.27 -33.42 -4.33
CA ALA A 99 13.42 -34.12 -5.60
C ALA A 99 13.68 -35.63 -5.40
N ASP A 100 13.12 -36.44 -6.29
CA ASP A 100 13.44 -37.86 -6.37
C ASP A 100 14.84 -38.02 -6.95
N LEU A 101 15.78 -38.59 -6.18
CA LEU A 101 17.15 -38.82 -6.66
C LEU A 101 17.16 -39.83 -7.81
N VAL A 102 17.56 -39.37 -9.00
CA VAL A 102 17.59 -40.19 -10.23
C VAL A 102 19.01 -40.62 -10.59
N VAL A 103 20.00 -39.77 -10.31
CA VAL A 103 21.42 -40.08 -10.49
C VAL A 103 22.15 -39.87 -9.17
N PRO A 104 22.62 -40.95 -8.52
CA PRO A 104 23.47 -40.87 -7.34
C PRO A 104 24.76 -40.09 -7.59
N LYS A 105 25.50 -39.73 -6.54
CA LYS A 105 26.65 -38.84 -6.70
C LYS A 105 27.71 -39.39 -7.66
N LEU A 106 27.98 -38.65 -8.72
CA LEU A 106 29.17 -38.81 -9.54
C LEU A 106 30.28 -37.93 -9.01
N LYS A 107 31.53 -38.37 -9.16
CA LYS A 107 32.72 -37.68 -8.64
C LYS A 107 33.66 -37.26 -9.76
N SER A 108 34.32 -36.12 -9.53
CA SER A 108 35.49 -35.62 -10.26
C SER A 108 36.64 -35.41 -9.25
N ALA A 109 37.72 -34.77 -9.66
CA ALA A 109 38.85 -34.51 -8.77
C ALA A 109 38.51 -33.48 -7.69
N GLY A 110 37.73 -32.46 -8.06
CA GLY A 110 37.37 -31.31 -7.22
C GLY A 110 35.90 -31.20 -6.85
N ALA A 111 35.00 -32.02 -7.42
CA ALA A 111 33.55 -31.90 -7.18
C ALA A 111 32.78 -33.22 -7.24
N THR A 112 31.57 -33.20 -6.68
CA THR A 112 30.55 -34.25 -6.77
C THR A 112 29.23 -33.66 -7.23
N VAL A 113 28.52 -34.36 -8.11
CA VAL A 113 27.20 -33.95 -8.62
C VAL A 113 26.23 -35.12 -8.47
N ALA A 114 25.03 -34.84 -7.98
CA ALA A 114 23.89 -35.74 -8.00
C ALA A 114 22.73 -35.07 -8.74
N VAL A 115 21.82 -35.88 -9.31
CA VAL A 115 20.68 -35.36 -10.08
C VAL A 115 19.38 -35.87 -9.47
N GLY A 116 18.49 -34.96 -9.13
CA GLY A 116 17.11 -35.26 -8.78
C GLY A 116 16.13 -34.84 -9.85
N ARG A 117 14.96 -35.46 -9.87
CA ARG A 117 13.80 -35.04 -10.66
C ARG A 117 12.78 -34.46 -9.69
N LEU A 118 12.48 -33.18 -9.86
CA LEU A 118 11.42 -32.54 -9.12
C LEU A 118 10.09 -33.03 -9.71
N SER A 119 9.37 -33.83 -8.94
CA SER A 119 7.98 -34.20 -9.20
C SER A 119 7.14 -32.95 -8.95
N VAL A 120 7.02 -32.09 -9.97
CA VAL A 120 6.11 -30.96 -9.95
C VAL A 120 4.70 -31.57 -10.04
N GLU A 121 4.05 -31.79 -8.90
CA GLU A 121 2.59 -31.80 -8.93
C GLU A 121 2.16 -30.45 -9.52
N PRO A 122 1.26 -30.44 -10.51
CA PRO A 122 0.87 -29.22 -11.21
C PRO A 122 -0.08 -28.38 -10.36
N ASP A 123 0.33 -28.02 -9.13
CA ASP A 123 -0.19 -26.80 -8.51
C ASP A 123 0.62 -25.64 -9.09
N THR A 124 0.19 -25.21 -10.28
CA THR A 124 0.93 -24.36 -11.24
C THR A 124 1.00 -22.88 -10.85
N ALA A 125 0.85 -22.55 -9.56
CA ALA A 125 1.02 -21.19 -9.09
C ALA A 125 2.51 -20.82 -9.03
N ALA A 126 2.85 -19.61 -9.49
CA ALA A 126 4.19 -19.08 -9.27
C ALA A 126 4.47 -18.99 -7.76
N PRO A 127 5.64 -19.44 -7.28
CA PRO A 127 5.93 -19.39 -5.86
C PRO A 127 5.98 -17.93 -5.39
N GLY A 128 5.39 -17.67 -4.23
CA GLY A 128 5.60 -16.40 -3.53
C GLY A 128 7.01 -16.31 -2.92
N TYR A 129 7.38 -15.12 -2.44
CA TYR A 129 8.59 -14.94 -1.63
C TYR A 129 8.55 -15.79 -0.34
N ALA A 130 9.73 -16.04 0.24
CA ALA A 130 9.85 -16.74 1.51
C ALA A 130 9.01 -16.04 2.62
N PRO A 131 8.47 -16.78 3.61
CA PRO A 131 7.62 -16.21 4.65
C PRO A 131 8.21 -14.98 5.36
N ARG A 132 9.52 -15.01 5.64
CA ARG A 132 10.26 -13.89 6.25
C ARG A 132 10.24 -12.63 5.37
N ASP A 133 10.45 -12.77 4.06
CA ASP A 133 10.47 -11.63 3.15
C ASP A 133 9.06 -11.04 2.99
N ARG A 134 8.04 -11.89 2.95
CA ARG A 134 6.63 -11.45 2.98
C ARG A 134 6.31 -10.68 4.25
N GLU A 135 6.76 -11.16 5.41
CA GLU A 135 6.58 -10.47 6.69
C GLU A 135 7.25 -9.09 6.67
N VAL A 136 8.47 -8.97 6.13
CA VAL A 136 9.15 -7.68 5.97
C VAL A 136 8.34 -6.72 5.10
N VAL A 137 7.80 -7.18 3.97
CA VAL A 137 6.94 -6.37 3.10
C VAL A 137 5.70 -5.88 3.86
N HIS A 138 4.99 -6.77 4.55
CA HIS A 138 3.81 -6.39 5.34
C HIS A 138 4.15 -5.40 6.45
N ARG A 139 5.29 -5.59 7.13
CA ARG A 139 5.76 -4.70 8.18
C ARG A 139 6.08 -3.31 7.67
N VAL A 140 6.80 -3.17 6.55
CA VAL A 140 7.11 -1.87 5.94
C VAL A 140 5.82 -1.14 5.53
N ILE A 141 4.84 -1.85 4.96
CA ILE A 141 3.54 -1.29 4.60
C ILE A 141 2.75 -0.83 5.82
N ALA A 142 2.76 -1.60 6.90
CA ALA A 142 2.02 -1.32 8.13
C ALA A 142 2.65 -0.23 8.99
N GLU A 143 3.99 -0.15 9.02
CA GLU A 143 4.75 0.73 9.92
C GLU A 143 5.20 2.04 9.27
N ARG A 144 5.15 2.18 7.94
CA ARG A 144 5.43 3.48 7.31
C ARG A 144 4.51 4.57 7.88
N ARG A 145 5.06 5.75 8.13
CA ARG A 145 4.31 6.89 8.64
C ARG A 145 4.48 8.07 7.71
N ASP A 146 3.47 8.91 7.73
CA ASP A 146 3.54 10.25 7.18
C ASP A 146 4.07 11.17 8.29
N VAL A 147 5.36 11.48 8.21
CA VAL A 147 6.14 12.07 9.30
C VAL A 147 6.15 13.59 9.16
N ARG A 148 5.83 14.29 10.26
CA ARG A 148 5.78 15.76 10.32
C ARG A 148 6.63 16.34 11.46
N ARG A 149 7.16 15.49 12.33
CA ARG A 149 7.92 15.87 13.54
C ARG A 149 9.10 14.90 13.71
N GLY A 150 10.13 15.35 14.43
CA GLY A 150 11.28 14.51 14.77
C GLY A 150 12.23 14.24 13.60
N PHE A 151 12.23 15.09 12.57
CA PHE A 151 13.27 15.05 11.55
C PHE A 151 14.59 15.57 12.11
N LEU A 152 15.67 14.90 11.74
CA LEU A 152 17.04 15.26 12.14
C LEU A 152 17.66 16.18 11.10
N ASP A 153 18.44 17.16 11.57
CA ASP A 153 19.32 17.98 10.72
C ASP A 153 20.57 17.18 10.30
N ARG A 154 20.33 16.10 9.56
CA ARG A 154 21.34 15.18 9.04
C ARG A 154 21.13 15.00 7.54
N PRO A 155 22.14 15.30 6.70
CA PRO A 155 22.00 15.13 5.26
C PRO A 155 21.79 13.67 4.88
N ILE A 156 20.99 13.44 3.84
CA ILE A 156 20.77 12.12 3.24
C ILE A 156 21.93 11.85 2.27
N ALA A 157 22.59 10.70 2.42
CA ALA A 157 23.65 10.28 1.51
C ALA A 157 23.08 10.02 0.09
N ASP A 158 23.85 10.38 -0.94
CA ASP A 158 23.37 10.33 -2.32
C ASP A 158 23.11 8.90 -2.83
N ASP A 159 23.89 7.92 -2.37
CA ASP A 159 23.68 6.50 -2.70
C ASP A 159 22.36 5.97 -2.12
N LEU A 160 22.05 6.36 -0.88
CA LEU A 160 20.80 6.01 -0.22
C LEU A 160 19.60 6.68 -0.92
N LEU A 161 19.72 7.97 -1.23
CA LEU A 161 18.69 8.68 -1.99
C LEU A 161 18.47 8.06 -3.37
N THR A 162 19.54 7.63 -4.04
CA THR A 162 19.48 6.95 -5.34
C THR A 162 18.67 5.66 -5.24
N ARG A 163 18.92 4.80 -4.23
CA ARG A 163 18.13 3.56 -4.03
C ARG A 163 16.64 3.84 -3.83
N VAL A 164 16.31 4.91 -3.09
CA VAL A 164 14.92 5.34 -2.86
C VAL A 164 14.25 5.82 -4.16
N LEU A 165 14.96 6.61 -4.98
CA LEU A 165 14.45 7.08 -6.28
C LEU A 165 14.36 5.95 -7.31
N GLU A 166 15.29 4.99 -7.31
CA GLU A 166 15.21 3.79 -8.15
C GLU A 166 13.98 2.95 -7.81
N ALA A 167 13.63 2.80 -6.53
CA ALA A 167 12.41 2.13 -6.12
C ALA A 167 11.16 2.86 -6.64
N ALA A 168 11.14 4.19 -6.55
CA ALA A 168 10.08 5.02 -7.14
C ALA A 168 9.95 4.79 -8.65
N HIS A 169 11.08 4.75 -9.36
CA HIS A 169 11.14 4.57 -10.81
C HIS A 169 10.72 3.17 -11.30
N ARG A 170 10.69 2.17 -10.41
CA ARG A 170 10.17 0.81 -10.67
C ARG A 170 8.64 0.70 -10.58
N ALA A 171 7.93 1.79 -10.29
CA ALA A 171 6.47 1.77 -10.26
C ALA A 171 5.88 1.40 -11.63
N PRO A 172 4.72 0.71 -11.66
CA PRO A 172 3.96 0.57 -12.89
C PRO A 172 3.49 1.93 -13.39
N SER A 173 3.34 2.06 -14.71
CA SER A 173 2.73 3.23 -15.33
C SER A 173 1.87 2.84 -16.52
N VAL A 174 0.84 3.64 -16.79
CA VAL A 174 -0.01 3.48 -17.96
C VAL A 174 0.86 3.45 -19.22
N GLY A 175 0.80 2.34 -19.96
CA GLY A 175 1.57 2.14 -21.18
C GLY A 175 3.09 2.26 -21.02
N LEU A 176 3.64 2.00 -19.82
CA LEU A 176 5.06 2.23 -19.48
C LEU A 176 5.50 3.69 -19.74
N SER A 177 4.59 4.65 -19.63
CA SER A 177 4.86 6.06 -19.94
C SER A 177 5.83 6.75 -18.99
N GLN A 178 5.96 6.24 -17.75
CA GLN A 178 6.82 6.79 -16.70
C GLN A 178 6.71 8.33 -16.61
N PRO A 179 5.50 8.89 -16.40
CA PRO A 179 5.23 10.32 -16.57
C PRO A 179 5.86 11.22 -15.51
N TRP A 180 6.45 10.63 -14.47
CA TRP A 180 6.97 11.33 -13.30
C TRP A 180 8.36 11.91 -13.52
N ASP A 181 8.63 13.06 -12.87
CA ASP A 181 9.98 13.53 -12.56
C ASP A 181 10.09 13.82 -11.05
N PHE A 182 11.32 13.83 -10.53
CA PHE A 182 11.62 14.07 -9.11
C PHE A 182 12.57 15.26 -8.97
N LEU A 183 12.05 16.42 -8.57
CA LEU A 183 12.85 17.62 -8.37
C LEU A 183 13.34 17.69 -6.92
N LEU A 184 14.66 17.62 -6.73
CA LEU A 184 15.30 17.65 -5.41
C LEU A 184 15.50 19.10 -4.95
N VAL A 185 14.78 19.52 -3.91
CA VAL A 185 14.80 20.89 -3.37
C VAL A 185 15.54 20.90 -2.04
N ARG A 186 16.79 21.35 -2.06
CA ARG A 186 17.63 21.53 -0.85
C ARG A 186 17.72 22.98 -0.41
N ASP A 187 17.66 23.92 -1.35
CA ASP A 187 17.78 25.35 -1.09
C ASP A 187 16.71 25.84 -0.10
N VAL A 188 17.18 26.45 0.99
CA VAL A 188 16.30 26.90 2.07
C VAL A 188 15.42 28.07 1.65
N THR A 189 15.87 28.87 0.67
CA THR A 189 15.12 30.04 0.20
C THR A 189 13.89 29.60 -0.60
N THR A 190 14.05 28.63 -1.50
CA THR A 190 12.94 27.97 -2.19
C THR A 190 12.00 27.29 -1.21
N ARG A 191 12.53 26.53 -0.24
CA ARG A 191 11.70 25.86 0.77
C ARG A 191 10.91 26.84 1.65
N ARG A 192 11.47 28.00 1.99
CA ARG A 192 10.74 29.07 2.71
C ARG A 192 9.54 29.58 1.93
N LYS A 193 9.70 29.86 0.63
CA LYS A 193 8.58 30.28 -0.22
C LYS A 193 7.44 29.24 -0.22
N ILE A 194 7.77 27.95 -0.30
CA ILE A 194 6.78 26.87 -0.31
C ILE A 194 6.14 26.70 1.08
N HIS A 195 6.92 26.86 2.16
CA HIS A 195 6.41 26.89 3.53
C HIS A 195 5.42 28.04 3.75
N ASP A 196 5.68 29.21 3.17
CA ASP A 196 4.79 30.36 3.31
C ASP A 196 3.43 30.11 2.62
N LEU A 197 3.43 29.45 1.45
CA LEU A 197 2.20 28.95 0.81
C LEU A 197 1.47 27.95 1.72
N ALA A 198 2.21 26.99 2.28
CA ALA A 198 1.68 26.00 3.23
C ALA A 198 1.01 26.64 4.44
N SER A 199 1.64 27.68 4.98
CA SER A 199 1.16 28.42 6.14
C SER A 199 -0.12 29.21 5.82
N ALA A 200 -0.16 29.89 4.68
CA ALA A 200 -1.33 30.64 4.25
C ALA A 200 -2.57 29.73 4.07
N GLN A 201 -2.40 28.58 3.42
CA GLN A 201 -3.51 27.64 3.23
C GLN A 201 -3.93 26.96 4.54
N ARG A 202 -2.97 26.69 5.45
CA ARG A 202 -3.28 26.20 6.79
C ARG A 202 -4.19 27.18 7.52
N ASP A 203 -3.88 28.47 7.49
CA ASP A 203 -4.67 29.50 8.16
C ASP A 203 -6.05 29.66 7.52
N ALA A 204 -6.14 29.60 6.19
CA ALA A 204 -7.42 29.61 5.47
C ALA A 204 -8.29 28.38 5.83
N PHE A 205 -7.71 27.18 5.86
CA PHE A 205 -8.40 25.97 6.28
C PHE A 205 -8.87 26.08 7.73
N ALA A 206 -7.99 26.54 8.63
CA ALA A 206 -8.32 26.69 10.04
C ALA A 206 -9.47 27.69 10.24
N ALA A 207 -9.49 28.81 9.50
CA ALA A 207 -10.58 29.79 9.54
C ALA A 207 -11.92 29.24 9.02
N SER A 208 -11.90 28.18 8.19
CA SER A 208 -13.11 27.51 7.68
C SER A 208 -13.71 26.50 8.66
N LEU A 209 -12.98 26.12 9.72
CA LEU A 209 -13.40 25.08 10.65
C LEU A 209 -14.36 25.61 11.74
N PRO A 210 -15.34 24.81 12.18
CA PRO A 210 -16.08 25.05 13.41
C PRO A 210 -15.16 25.17 14.64
N PRO A 211 -15.55 25.88 15.72
CA PRO A 211 -14.67 26.18 16.86
C PRO A 211 -14.02 24.97 17.55
N ASP A 212 -14.77 23.90 17.73
CA ASP A 212 -14.33 22.62 18.31
C ASP A 212 -13.33 21.91 17.40
N ARG A 213 -13.61 21.85 16.09
CA ARG A 213 -12.69 21.32 15.06
C ARG A 213 -11.41 22.13 14.95
N ARG A 214 -11.53 23.45 15.02
CA ARG A 214 -10.41 24.38 15.03
C ARG A 214 -9.48 24.09 16.21
N SER A 215 -10.04 23.94 17.40
CA SER A 215 -9.27 23.61 18.62
C SER A 215 -8.47 22.31 18.45
N ALA A 216 -9.09 21.25 17.92
CA ALA A 216 -8.41 20.00 17.62
C ALA A 216 -7.33 20.14 16.52
N PHE A 217 -7.60 20.96 15.49
CA PHE A 217 -6.69 21.19 14.37
C PHE A 217 -5.45 22.00 14.77
N ASP A 218 -5.58 22.98 15.67
CA ASP A 218 -4.48 23.89 16.02
C ASP A 218 -3.27 23.15 16.65
N GLY A 219 -3.49 21.99 17.27
CA GLY A 219 -2.42 21.13 17.78
C GLY A 219 -1.70 20.27 16.73
N LEU A 220 -2.26 20.17 15.51
CA LEU A 220 -1.73 19.34 14.43
C LEU A 220 -0.68 20.10 13.62
N LYS A 221 0.44 19.41 13.35
CA LYS A 221 1.44 19.89 12.40
C LYS A 221 1.17 19.28 11.03
N ILE A 222 1.05 20.14 10.02
CA ILE A 222 0.59 19.79 8.67
C ILE A 222 1.75 19.60 7.66
N GLU A 223 2.95 20.05 8.01
CA GLU A 223 4.12 20.01 7.13
C GLU A 223 5.43 19.85 7.90
N ALA A 224 6.55 19.67 7.20
CA ALA A 224 7.91 19.65 7.75
C ALA A 224 8.93 20.19 6.72
N ILE A 225 8.52 21.16 5.91
CA ILE A 225 9.24 21.70 4.75
C ILE A 225 10.60 22.26 5.18
N LEU A 226 10.61 23.00 6.30
CA LEU A 226 11.82 23.62 6.83
C LEU A 226 12.59 22.74 7.81
N ASP A 227 11.95 21.73 8.41
CA ASP A 227 12.62 20.81 9.36
C ASP A 227 13.39 19.69 8.67
N THR A 228 13.19 19.51 7.36
CA THR A 228 13.85 18.45 6.59
C THR A 228 15.04 18.99 5.81
N PRO A 229 16.12 18.19 5.61
CA PRO A 229 17.26 18.59 4.80
C PRO A 229 17.00 18.51 3.29
N LEU A 230 15.93 17.84 2.88
CA LEU A 230 15.54 17.62 1.48
C LEU A 230 14.02 17.66 1.36
N ASN A 231 13.53 18.37 0.35
CA ASN A 231 12.19 18.13 -0.19
C ASN A 231 12.27 17.57 -1.60
N ILE A 232 11.26 16.82 -2.01
CA ILE A 232 11.13 16.26 -3.35
C ILE A 232 9.79 16.70 -3.90
N ALA A 233 9.79 17.54 -4.93
CA ALA A 233 8.59 17.80 -5.73
C ALA A 233 8.48 16.70 -6.78
N VAL A 234 7.43 15.88 -6.66
CA VAL A 234 7.11 14.83 -7.63
C VAL A 234 6.10 15.39 -8.61
N THR A 235 6.45 15.37 -9.88
CA THR A 235 5.64 15.97 -10.94
C THR A 235 5.07 14.91 -11.88
N CYS A 236 4.20 15.33 -12.79
CA CYS A 236 3.68 14.55 -13.90
C CYS A 236 3.78 15.40 -15.17
N ASP A 237 4.34 14.83 -16.24
CA ASP A 237 4.16 15.28 -17.62
C ASP A 237 3.07 14.41 -18.27
N PRO A 238 1.83 14.90 -18.39
CA PRO A 238 0.73 14.13 -18.99
C PRO A 238 0.96 13.83 -20.48
N GLY A 239 1.82 14.60 -21.15
CA GLY A 239 2.16 14.47 -22.56
C GLY A 239 3.26 13.44 -22.85
N ARG A 240 3.99 13.00 -21.82
CA ARG A 240 5.08 12.02 -21.95
C ARG A 240 4.63 10.75 -22.66
N GLY A 241 5.49 10.21 -23.52
CA GLY A 241 5.17 9.07 -24.39
C GLY A 241 4.38 9.40 -25.66
N GLY A 242 4.05 10.68 -25.91
CA GLY A 242 3.41 11.12 -27.16
C GLY A 242 1.95 10.67 -27.28
N ARG A 243 1.33 10.79 -28.45
CA ARG A 243 -0.14 10.61 -28.61
C ARG A 243 -0.68 9.21 -28.27
N HIS A 244 0.10 8.16 -28.45
CA HIS A 244 -0.39 6.77 -28.51
C HIS A 244 0.02 5.90 -27.31
N VAL A 245 0.06 6.49 -26.11
CA VAL A 245 0.31 5.75 -24.87
C VAL A 245 -0.82 4.75 -24.61
N LEU A 246 -0.46 3.46 -24.52
CA LEU A 246 -1.38 2.36 -24.25
C LEU A 246 -2.11 2.59 -22.91
N GLY A 247 -3.44 2.53 -22.92
CA GLY A 247 -4.28 2.67 -21.71
C GLY A 247 -4.62 4.11 -21.31
N ARG A 248 -4.03 5.14 -21.92
CA ARG A 248 -4.32 6.56 -21.57
C ARG A 248 -5.52 7.14 -22.33
N HIS A 249 -5.92 6.55 -23.47
CA HIS A 249 -6.90 7.15 -24.37
C HIS A 249 -8.27 7.44 -23.72
N ALA A 250 -8.79 6.49 -22.94
CA ALA A 250 -10.11 6.60 -22.33
C ALA A 250 -10.10 7.48 -21.06
N ASP A 251 -8.98 7.48 -20.32
CA ASP A 251 -8.84 8.27 -19.10
C ASP A 251 -7.41 8.85 -18.99
N PRO A 252 -7.22 10.13 -19.33
CA PRO A 252 -5.93 10.80 -19.20
C PRO A 252 -5.36 10.81 -17.77
N ARG A 253 -6.23 10.75 -16.74
CA ARG A 253 -5.85 10.84 -15.31
C ARG A 253 -4.92 9.72 -14.88
N THR A 254 -4.90 8.62 -15.63
CA THR A 254 -4.01 7.47 -15.44
C THR A 254 -2.52 7.83 -15.35
N THR A 255 -2.09 8.95 -15.94
CA THR A 255 -0.70 9.44 -15.82
C THR A 255 -0.40 9.97 -14.41
N TRP A 256 -1.28 10.79 -13.82
CA TRP A 256 -1.17 11.22 -12.42
C TRP A 256 -1.26 10.05 -11.44
N PHE A 257 -2.13 9.06 -11.69
CA PHE A 257 -2.18 7.84 -10.88
C PHE A 257 -0.87 7.06 -10.93
N SER A 258 -0.23 7.00 -12.11
CA SER A 258 1.08 6.38 -12.28
C SER A 258 2.14 7.07 -11.40
N ALA A 259 2.17 8.42 -11.39
CA ALA A 259 3.06 9.19 -10.52
C ALA A 259 2.77 8.98 -9.03
N ALA A 260 1.50 8.89 -8.62
CA ALA A 260 1.14 8.60 -7.23
C ALA A 260 1.63 7.21 -6.76
N ILE A 261 1.62 6.20 -7.64
CA ILE A 261 2.19 4.88 -7.33
C ILE A 261 3.72 4.96 -7.17
N ALA A 262 4.40 5.78 -7.98
CA ALA A 262 5.84 6.05 -7.81
C ALA A 262 6.14 6.68 -6.44
N VAL A 263 5.31 7.62 -5.97
CA VAL A 263 5.43 8.16 -4.61
C VAL A 263 5.24 7.07 -3.54
N GLN A 264 4.29 6.17 -3.72
CA GLN A 264 4.06 5.08 -2.76
C GLN A 264 5.27 4.12 -2.68
N ASN A 265 5.91 3.80 -3.81
CA ASN A 265 7.15 3.01 -3.82
C ASN A 265 8.29 3.75 -3.11
N LEU A 266 8.46 5.04 -3.40
CA LEU A 266 9.43 5.92 -2.73
C LEU A 266 9.25 5.86 -1.21
N TRP A 267 8.00 5.98 -0.73
CA TRP A 267 7.67 6.00 0.69
C TRP A 267 8.01 4.68 1.40
N LEU A 268 7.73 3.54 0.75
CA LEU A 268 8.05 2.22 1.28
C LEU A 268 9.56 1.99 1.33
N ALA A 269 10.28 2.34 0.26
CA ALA A 269 11.74 2.24 0.21
C ALA A 269 12.40 3.14 1.27
N ALA A 270 11.94 4.38 1.39
CA ALA A 270 12.40 5.31 2.43
C ALA A 270 12.20 4.72 3.84
N ARG A 271 11.03 4.15 4.14
CA ARG A 271 10.78 3.49 5.44
C ARG A 271 11.74 2.32 5.69
N ALA A 272 12.05 1.53 4.66
CA ALA A 272 13.00 0.41 4.75
C ALA A 272 14.45 0.89 5.00
N GLU A 273 14.84 2.02 4.42
CA GLU A 273 16.15 2.67 4.60
C GLU A 273 16.25 3.53 5.88
N GLY A 274 15.18 3.61 6.68
CA GLY A 274 15.14 4.40 7.91
C GLY A 274 14.96 5.91 7.71
N LEU A 275 14.43 6.32 6.55
CA LEU A 275 14.03 7.69 6.27
C LEU A 275 12.55 7.91 6.57
N GLY A 276 12.24 9.07 7.16
CA GLY A 276 10.89 9.61 7.22
C GLY A 276 10.53 10.29 5.91
N VAL A 277 9.25 10.19 5.54
CA VAL A 277 8.65 10.94 4.43
C VAL A 277 7.35 11.57 4.94
N GLY A 278 7.16 12.84 4.66
CA GLY A 278 5.95 13.60 4.94
C GLY A 278 5.36 14.19 3.66
N TRP A 279 4.09 13.93 3.35
CA TRP A 279 3.43 14.55 2.19
C TRP A 279 2.77 15.87 2.61
N VAL A 280 3.04 16.94 1.86
CA VAL A 280 2.40 18.25 2.04
C VAL A 280 1.51 18.58 0.85
N SER A 281 0.27 18.99 1.12
CA SER A 281 -0.73 19.39 0.13
C SER A 281 -1.54 20.60 0.57
N PHE A 282 -1.00 21.42 1.48
CA PHE A 282 -1.64 22.66 1.95
C PHE A 282 -1.26 23.84 1.05
N PHE A 283 -1.48 23.74 -0.26
CA PHE A 283 -1.26 24.83 -1.22
C PHE A 283 -1.92 24.46 -2.53
N GLU A 284 -2.10 25.42 -3.43
CA GLU A 284 -2.50 25.09 -4.79
C GLU A 284 -1.28 24.58 -5.58
N PRO A 285 -1.39 23.44 -6.31
CA PRO A 285 -0.27 22.87 -7.06
C PRO A 285 0.42 23.85 -8.02
N ALA A 286 -0.36 24.76 -8.62
CA ALA A 286 0.14 25.77 -9.55
C ALA A 286 1.04 26.83 -8.87
N GLU A 287 0.79 27.17 -7.59
CA GLU A 287 1.61 28.14 -6.85
C GLU A 287 3.01 27.57 -6.58
N VAL A 288 3.07 26.32 -6.16
CA VAL A 288 4.35 25.61 -6.01
C VAL A 288 5.04 25.43 -7.36
N GLY A 289 4.29 25.14 -8.43
CA GLY A 289 4.82 25.09 -9.79
C GLY A 289 5.48 26.41 -10.21
N ALA A 290 4.87 27.54 -9.88
CA ALA A 290 5.45 28.85 -10.15
C ALA A 290 6.71 29.14 -9.32
N VAL A 291 6.74 28.75 -8.03
CA VAL A 291 7.92 28.89 -7.17
C VAL A 291 9.11 28.06 -7.71
N LEU A 292 8.82 26.87 -8.25
CA LEU A 292 9.81 25.94 -8.79
C LEU A 292 10.15 26.18 -10.27
N ASP A 293 9.52 27.17 -10.92
CA ASP A 293 9.66 27.47 -12.34
C ASP A 293 9.41 26.23 -13.23
N LEU A 294 8.35 25.48 -12.94
CA LEU A 294 8.00 24.29 -13.70
C LEU A 294 7.52 24.67 -15.11
N PRO A 295 7.86 23.87 -16.15
CA PRO A 295 7.27 24.03 -17.47
C PRO A 295 5.74 23.96 -17.40
N ALA A 296 5.05 24.77 -18.22
CA ALA A 296 3.59 24.91 -18.16
C ALA A 296 2.78 23.61 -18.38
N HIS A 297 3.39 22.56 -18.95
CA HIS A 297 2.76 21.25 -19.17
C HIS A 297 3.08 20.23 -18.07
N VAL A 298 3.93 20.60 -17.10
CA VAL A 298 4.35 19.75 -15.99
C VAL A 298 3.58 20.17 -14.75
N GLU A 299 2.88 19.22 -14.15
CA GLU A 299 2.03 19.45 -13.00
C GLU A 299 2.62 18.84 -11.74
N LEU A 300 2.48 19.52 -10.60
CA LEU A 300 2.87 18.95 -9.31
C LEU A 300 1.86 17.89 -8.89
N VAL A 301 2.35 16.69 -8.57
CA VAL A 301 1.55 15.59 -8.01
C VAL A 301 1.66 15.57 -6.49
N GLY A 302 2.87 15.72 -5.95
CA GLY A 302 3.09 15.71 -4.50
C GLY A 302 4.38 16.42 -4.09
N TYR A 303 4.38 17.04 -2.92
CA TYR A 303 5.57 17.65 -2.33
C TYR A 303 5.94 16.90 -1.05
N LEU A 304 7.11 16.27 -1.06
CA LEU A 304 7.55 15.34 -0.03
C LEU A 304 8.67 15.95 0.81
N CYS A 305 8.51 15.97 2.13
CA CYS A 305 9.57 16.27 3.08
C CYS A 305 10.31 14.96 3.41
N VAL A 306 11.62 14.90 3.23
CA VAL A 306 12.40 13.65 3.37
C VAL A 306 13.62 13.88 4.26
N GLY A 307 13.85 12.98 5.22
CA GLY A 307 14.98 13.09 6.14
C GLY A 307 15.11 11.91 7.09
N HIS A 308 16.23 11.86 7.82
CA HIS A 308 16.36 10.96 8.95
C HIS A 308 15.42 11.39 10.08
N VAL A 309 14.93 10.42 10.85
CA VAL A 309 14.00 10.68 11.96
C VAL A 309 14.52 10.08 13.26
N GLU A 310 14.19 10.71 14.38
CA GLU A 310 14.49 10.21 15.72
C GLU A 310 13.80 8.87 16.00
N GLU A 311 12.52 8.80 15.66
CA GLU A 311 11.68 7.62 15.84
C GLU A 311 10.53 7.58 14.82
N PHE A 312 9.97 6.38 14.62
CA PHE A 312 8.72 6.22 13.88
C PHE A 312 7.57 5.99 14.85
N ALA A 313 6.56 6.84 14.77
CA ALA A 313 5.34 6.70 15.56
C ALA A 313 4.67 5.32 15.38
N VAL A 314 4.24 4.71 16.48
CA VAL A 314 3.56 3.40 16.47
C VAL A 314 2.23 3.41 15.70
N ALA A 315 1.57 4.56 15.59
CA ALA A 315 0.30 4.74 14.88
C ALA A 315 0.26 6.08 14.10
N PRO A 316 -0.66 6.26 13.13
CA PRO A 316 -0.82 7.53 12.41
C PRO A 316 -1.15 8.70 13.36
N GLU A 317 -0.59 9.88 13.09
CA GLU A 317 -0.78 11.05 13.95
C GLU A 317 -2.25 11.41 14.15
N LEU A 318 -3.04 11.40 13.07
CA LEU A 318 -4.46 11.73 13.12
C LEU A 318 -5.28 10.74 13.98
N VAL A 319 -4.80 9.51 14.13
CA VAL A 319 -5.41 8.53 15.05
C VAL A 319 -4.99 8.82 16.48
N ARG A 320 -3.71 9.09 16.71
CA ARG A 320 -3.19 9.38 18.07
C ARG A 320 -3.76 10.66 18.66
N SER A 321 -4.00 11.68 17.82
CA SER A 321 -4.59 12.95 18.22
C SER A 321 -6.11 12.90 18.38
N GLY A 322 -6.76 11.79 18.02
CA GLY A 322 -8.22 11.69 17.97
C GLY A 322 -8.87 12.50 16.85
N TRP A 323 -8.11 12.95 15.84
CA TRP A 323 -8.66 13.69 14.70
C TRP A 323 -9.53 12.79 13.81
N ALA A 324 -9.10 11.54 13.60
CA ALA A 324 -9.84 10.54 12.86
C ALA A 324 -9.47 9.10 13.29
N ALA A 325 -10.42 8.18 13.14
CA ALA A 325 -10.24 6.75 13.38
C ALA A 325 -10.07 5.97 12.05
N ARG A 326 -9.52 4.75 12.14
CA ARG A 326 -9.36 3.86 10.99
C ARG A 326 -10.70 3.20 10.65
N ARG A 327 -11.04 3.20 9.35
CA ARG A 327 -12.14 2.41 8.81
C ARG A 327 -11.79 0.91 8.84
N PRO A 328 -12.70 0.01 9.27
CA PRO A 328 -12.53 -1.44 9.12
C PRO A 328 -12.41 -1.87 7.66
N LEU A 329 -11.61 -2.91 7.38
CA LEU A 329 -11.44 -3.43 6.01
C LEU A 329 -12.75 -3.96 5.42
N SER A 330 -13.60 -4.59 6.22
CA SER A 330 -14.90 -5.11 5.80
C SER A 330 -15.82 -4.04 5.21
N TRP A 331 -15.64 -2.77 5.61
CA TRP A 331 -16.38 -1.66 5.00
C TRP A 331 -15.81 -1.22 3.66
N ALA A 332 -14.61 -1.65 3.26
CA ALA A 332 -14.06 -1.34 1.94
C ALA A 332 -14.27 -2.48 0.93
N VAL A 333 -14.68 -3.67 1.39
CA VAL A 333 -14.83 -4.87 0.57
C VAL A 333 -16.30 -5.09 0.22
N HIS A 334 -16.55 -5.26 -1.08
CA HIS A 334 -17.85 -5.60 -1.65
C HIS A 334 -17.68 -6.84 -2.53
N GLN A 335 -18.59 -7.80 -2.42
CA GLN A 335 -18.58 -9.02 -3.23
C GLN A 335 -19.59 -8.89 -4.36
N GLU A 336 -19.12 -8.97 -5.61
CA GLU A 336 -19.89 -8.86 -6.87
C GLU A 336 -20.60 -7.53 -7.13
N GLN A 337 -21.33 -6.99 -6.14
CA GLN A 337 -22.15 -5.78 -6.25
C GLN A 337 -21.82 -4.79 -5.15
N TRP A 338 -21.89 -3.49 -5.48
CA TRP A 338 -21.81 -2.45 -4.47
C TRP A 338 -22.88 -2.67 -3.39
N GLY A 339 -22.48 -2.45 -2.15
CA GLY A 339 -23.25 -2.72 -0.93
C GLY A 339 -23.28 -4.16 -0.42
N GLN A 340 -22.83 -5.16 -1.19
CA GLN A 340 -22.73 -6.54 -0.70
C GLN A 340 -21.44 -6.74 0.11
N ARG A 341 -21.46 -6.35 1.39
CA ARG A 341 -20.25 -6.26 2.23
C ARG A 341 -19.92 -7.58 2.90
N GLY A 342 -18.64 -7.92 2.99
CA GLY A 342 -18.13 -9.12 3.68
C GLY A 342 -16.72 -9.45 3.20
N LEU A 343 -15.83 -9.89 4.10
CA LEU A 343 -14.48 -10.31 3.71
C LEU A 343 -14.54 -11.58 2.85
N PRO A 344 -13.48 -11.88 2.08
CA PRO A 344 -13.42 -13.13 1.33
C PRO A 344 -13.65 -14.35 2.22
N GLY A 345 -14.65 -15.17 1.88
CA GLY A 345 -15.05 -16.36 2.66
C GLY A 345 -16.17 -16.14 3.67
N GLU A 346 -16.61 -14.90 3.89
CA GLU A 346 -17.77 -14.56 4.72
C GLU A 346 -19.05 -14.43 3.88
N THR A 347 -20.21 -14.61 4.52
CA THR A 347 -21.52 -14.35 3.89
C THR A 347 -21.70 -12.86 3.67
N ALA A 348 -21.69 -12.40 2.42
CA ALA A 348 -21.91 -11.00 2.10
C ALA A 348 -23.34 -10.55 2.38
N SER A 349 -23.51 -9.34 2.91
CA SER A 349 -24.83 -8.77 3.22
C SER A 349 -24.83 -7.24 3.13
N PRO A 350 -25.93 -6.61 2.69
CA PRO A 350 -26.14 -5.17 2.84
C PRO A 350 -26.19 -4.71 4.31
N ALA A 351 -26.69 -5.57 5.20
CA ALA A 351 -26.85 -5.27 6.63
C ALA A 351 -25.53 -5.35 7.42
N LEU A 352 -24.52 -6.06 6.91
CA LEU A 352 -23.20 -6.17 7.54
C LEU A 352 -22.52 -4.82 7.72
N ALA A 353 -22.84 -3.85 6.86
CA ALA A 353 -22.48 -2.47 7.10
C ALA A 353 -22.96 -2.10 8.52
N VAL A 354 -24.29 -2.10 8.73
CA VAL A 354 -24.99 -1.69 9.98
C VAL A 354 -24.39 -2.39 11.19
N GLU A 355 -24.29 -3.70 11.14
CA GLU A 355 -23.78 -4.53 12.24
C GLU A 355 -22.30 -4.29 12.55
N ALA A 356 -21.42 -4.23 11.53
CA ALA A 356 -19.98 -4.00 11.74
C ALA A 356 -19.67 -2.60 12.29
N ALA A 357 -20.57 -1.63 12.12
CA ALA A 357 -20.43 -0.31 12.73
C ALA A 357 -20.95 -0.20 14.13
N VAL A 358 -21.98 -1.00 14.47
CA VAL A 358 -22.35 -1.24 15.86
C VAL A 358 -21.16 -1.87 16.60
N GLU A 359 -20.56 -2.92 16.05
CA GLU A 359 -19.43 -3.63 16.68
C GLU A 359 -18.16 -2.76 16.81
N ALA A 360 -17.87 -1.90 15.81
CA ALA A 360 -16.78 -0.93 15.90
C ALA A 360 -17.02 0.16 16.97
N ALA A 361 -18.28 0.52 17.23
CA ALA A 361 -18.66 1.46 18.28
C ALA A 361 -18.67 0.82 19.69
N GLU A 362 -18.81 -0.50 19.78
CA GLU A 362 -18.78 -1.30 21.02
C GLU A 362 -17.37 -1.71 21.47
N SER A 363 -16.35 -1.52 20.63
CA SER A 363 -14.94 -1.75 21.00
C SER A 363 -14.47 -0.76 22.09
N PRO A 364 -13.48 -1.11 22.95
CA PRO A 364 -13.12 -0.35 24.17
C PRO A 364 -12.55 1.08 23.99
N GLY A 365 -12.67 1.68 22.80
CA GLY A 365 -12.49 3.10 22.59
C GLY A 365 -13.79 3.67 22.03
N ARG A 366 -14.51 4.50 22.81
CA ARG A 366 -15.58 5.33 22.26
C ARG A 366 -15.01 6.08 21.05
N VAL A 367 -15.47 5.75 19.84
CA VAL A 367 -15.06 6.46 18.63
C VAL A 367 -15.60 7.91 18.65
N GLY A 368 -16.71 8.15 19.37
CA GLY A 368 -17.24 9.47 19.69
C GLY A 368 -17.15 9.78 21.20
N SER A 369 -16.15 10.55 21.60
CA SER A 369 -16.24 11.44 22.77
C SER A 369 -16.28 12.91 22.34
N GLY A 370 -16.44 13.16 21.04
CA GLY A 370 -16.34 14.49 20.48
C GLY A 370 -17.53 15.35 20.87
N GLU A 371 -17.25 16.60 21.26
CA GLU A 371 -18.26 17.64 21.49
C GLU A 371 -18.83 18.19 20.16
N GLN A 372 -18.33 17.70 19.02
CA GLN A 372 -18.70 18.20 17.70
C GLN A 372 -20.15 17.87 17.36
N VAL A 373 -20.90 18.93 17.03
CA VAL A 373 -22.22 18.86 16.43
C VAL A 373 -22.09 19.15 14.93
N VAL A 374 -22.56 18.23 14.08
CA VAL A 374 -22.66 18.46 12.63
C VAL A 374 -24.12 18.62 12.24
N ARG A 375 -24.44 19.73 11.56
CA ARG A 375 -25.75 19.92 10.94
C ARG A 375 -25.73 19.30 9.55
N ILE A 376 -26.65 18.40 9.26
CA ILE A 376 -26.76 17.73 7.97
C ILE A 376 -28.03 18.20 7.29
N LEU A 377 -27.90 18.77 6.11
CA LEU A 377 -29.01 19.19 5.28
C LEU A 377 -29.12 18.27 4.07
N VAL A 378 -30.18 17.47 4.03
CA VAL A 378 -30.50 16.60 2.88
C VAL A 378 -31.37 17.37 1.89
N VAL A 379 -30.92 17.45 0.64
CA VAL A 379 -31.62 18.12 -0.47
C VAL A 379 -31.74 17.16 -1.66
N ASP A 380 -32.83 17.23 -2.42
CA ASP A 380 -33.07 16.45 -3.64
C ASP A 380 -33.33 17.30 -4.90
N GLY A 381 -33.14 18.62 -4.79
CA GLY A 381 -33.25 19.58 -5.87
C GLY A 381 -32.71 20.96 -5.47
N GLY A 382 -32.69 21.90 -6.41
CA GLY A 382 -32.14 23.25 -6.22
C GLY A 382 -30.61 23.33 -6.36
N ASP A 383 -30.06 24.54 -6.25
CA ASP A 383 -28.61 24.75 -6.24
C ASP A 383 -28.07 24.53 -4.81
N PRO A 384 -27.30 23.46 -4.54
CA PRO A 384 -26.79 23.17 -3.21
C PRO A 384 -25.83 24.27 -2.71
N ALA A 385 -25.24 25.07 -3.61
CA ALA A 385 -24.34 26.16 -3.24
C ALA A 385 -25.04 27.25 -2.42
N GLU A 386 -26.36 27.42 -2.56
CA GLU A 386 -27.14 28.37 -1.76
C GLU A 386 -27.13 28.03 -0.26
N TYR A 387 -26.87 26.77 0.07
CA TYR A 387 -26.88 26.26 1.45
C TYR A 387 -25.49 26.22 2.09
N LEU A 388 -24.42 26.34 1.30
CA LEU A 388 -23.02 26.35 1.77
C LEU A 388 -22.64 27.60 2.57
N ARG A 389 -23.55 28.57 2.74
CA ARG A 389 -23.32 29.83 3.50
C ARG A 389 -23.05 29.61 5.00
N ARG A 390 -23.11 28.38 5.50
CA ARG A 390 -22.87 28.02 6.90
C ARG A 390 -21.79 26.93 6.98
N ALA A 391 -20.63 27.26 7.56
CA ALA A 391 -19.51 26.32 7.74
C ALA A 391 -19.88 25.05 8.55
N GLU A 392 -20.93 25.12 9.37
CA GLU A 392 -21.41 24.00 10.20
C GLU A 392 -22.33 23.01 9.48
N THR A 393 -22.75 23.30 8.23
CA THR A 393 -23.75 22.49 7.51
C THR A 393 -23.10 21.62 6.44
N LEU A 394 -23.15 20.30 6.64
CA LEU A 394 -22.91 19.33 5.58
C LEU A 394 -24.15 19.24 4.70
N VAL A 395 -24.04 19.65 3.44
CA VAL A 395 -25.12 19.49 2.46
C VAL A 395 -24.95 18.12 1.80
N VAL A 396 -25.97 17.25 1.89
CA VAL A 396 -25.99 15.96 1.20
C VAL A 396 -27.06 16.02 0.13
N GLN A 397 -26.63 16.02 -1.13
CA GLN A 397 -27.55 16.07 -2.26
C GLN A 397 -27.81 14.67 -2.81
N VAL A 398 -29.09 14.29 -2.82
CA VAL A 398 -29.58 13.03 -3.39
C VAL A 398 -30.23 13.34 -4.73
N GLY A 399 -29.68 12.80 -5.82
CA GLY A 399 -30.23 13.05 -7.15
C GLY A 399 -29.33 12.51 -8.24
N ALA A 400 -29.90 12.31 -9.44
CA ALA A 400 -29.18 11.73 -10.57
C ALA A 400 -28.13 12.67 -11.20
N GLU A 401 -28.30 13.98 -11.04
CA GLU A 401 -27.40 14.98 -11.61
C GLU A 401 -26.35 15.42 -10.59
N LYS A 402 -25.07 15.43 -11.01
CA LYS A 402 -23.97 15.92 -10.19
C LYS A 402 -24.06 17.45 -10.06
N PRO A 403 -24.03 18.02 -8.85
CA PRO A 403 -24.04 19.47 -8.68
C PRO A 403 -22.75 20.13 -9.16
N ALA A 404 -22.84 21.42 -9.51
CA ALA A 404 -21.72 22.23 -9.97
C ALA A 404 -20.73 22.59 -8.83
N ALA A 405 -21.18 22.61 -7.58
CA ALA A 405 -20.34 22.85 -6.41
C ALA A 405 -19.71 21.53 -5.92
N ASP A 406 -18.38 21.40 -6.02
CA ASP A 406 -17.64 20.16 -5.70
C ASP A 406 -16.97 20.17 -4.31
N PHE A 407 -17.02 21.30 -3.58
CA PHE A 407 -16.47 21.44 -2.24
C PHE A 407 -17.57 21.78 -1.22
N GLY A 408 -17.78 20.90 -0.23
CA GLY A 408 -18.74 21.08 0.86
C GLY A 408 -20.13 20.45 0.62
N VAL A 409 -20.40 19.96 -0.59
CA VAL A 409 -21.62 19.21 -0.93
C VAL A 409 -21.25 17.74 -1.16
N LEU A 410 -21.87 16.85 -0.39
CA LEU A 410 -21.74 15.42 -0.57
C LEU A 410 -22.83 14.92 -1.52
N TRP A 411 -22.45 14.68 -2.77
CA TRP A 411 -23.38 14.13 -3.76
C TRP A 411 -23.51 12.60 -3.63
N ARG A 412 -24.76 12.11 -3.61
CA ARG A 412 -25.14 10.70 -3.40
C ARG A 412 -26.26 10.31 -4.36
N PRO A 413 -25.95 9.92 -5.61
CA PRO A 413 -26.98 9.45 -6.52
C PRO A 413 -27.53 8.10 -6.02
N ALA A 414 -28.83 8.07 -5.71
CA ALA A 414 -29.53 6.85 -5.33
C ALA A 414 -30.65 6.57 -6.34
N ARG A 415 -30.69 5.34 -6.85
CA ARG A 415 -31.72 4.88 -7.80
C ARG A 415 -32.91 4.26 -7.08
N ARG A 416 -32.70 3.78 -5.86
CA ARG A 416 -33.68 3.09 -5.03
C ARG A 416 -33.60 3.58 -3.59
N THR A 417 -34.70 3.46 -2.85
CA THR A 417 -34.80 3.92 -1.46
C THR A 417 -33.86 3.17 -0.52
N ASP A 418 -33.67 1.86 -0.72
CA ASP A 418 -32.74 1.04 0.06
C ASP A 418 -31.27 1.42 -0.20
N GLU A 419 -30.92 1.74 -1.46
CA GLU A 419 -29.62 2.32 -1.81
C GLU A 419 -29.41 3.65 -1.09
N ALA A 420 -30.43 4.52 -1.03
CA ALA A 420 -30.35 5.77 -0.28
C ALA A 420 -30.16 5.56 1.23
N VAL A 421 -30.84 4.58 1.83
CA VAL A 421 -30.64 4.20 3.24
C VAL A 421 -29.19 3.75 3.48
N GLU A 422 -28.63 2.91 2.62
CA GLU A 422 -27.25 2.45 2.75
C GLU A 422 -26.25 3.63 2.67
N LEU A 423 -26.43 4.52 1.69
CA LEU A 423 -25.59 5.71 1.57
C LEU A 423 -25.68 6.60 2.82
N GLY A 424 -26.87 6.72 3.42
CA GLY A 424 -27.06 7.50 4.65
C GLY A 424 -26.30 6.89 5.83
N VAL A 425 -26.30 5.57 5.94
CA VAL A 425 -25.52 4.83 6.94
C VAL A 425 -24.01 5.05 6.76
N GLU A 426 -23.53 5.07 5.51
CA GLU A 426 -22.12 5.37 5.21
C GLU A 426 -21.74 6.80 5.63
N VAL A 427 -22.59 7.80 5.31
CA VAL A 427 -22.35 9.20 5.71
C VAL A 427 -22.21 9.32 7.22
N ALA A 428 -23.13 8.71 7.98
CA ALA A 428 -23.08 8.72 9.43
C ALA A 428 -21.75 8.17 9.95
N ARG A 429 -21.31 7.02 9.45
CA ARG A 429 -20.06 6.38 9.88
C ARG A 429 -18.82 7.20 9.59
N ASP A 430 -18.73 7.73 8.39
CA ASP A 430 -17.57 8.51 8.00
C ASP A 430 -17.48 9.75 8.91
N LEU A 431 -18.60 10.39 9.25
CA LEU A 431 -18.63 11.48 10.22
C LEU A 431 -18.20 11.03 11.63
N VAL A 432 -18.67 9.86 12.11
CA VAL A 432 -18.23 9.33 13.42
C VAL A 432 -16.73 9.02 13.41
N LEU A 433 -16.20 8.43 12.33
CA LEU A 433 -14.77 8.18 12.19
C LEU A 433 -13.95 9.47 12.17
N GLN A 434 -14.56 10.62 11.88
CA GLN A 434 -13.91 11.92 12.01
C GLN A 434 -14.08 12.54 13.41
N GLY A 435 -14.75 11.88 14.36
CA GLY A 435 -14.92 12.36 15.74
C GLY A 435 -16.23 13.12 16.03
N VAL A 436 -17.25 13.02 15.17
CA VAL A 436 -18.55 13.68 15.40
C VAL A 436 -19.35 12.96 16.47
N GLY A 437 -19.89 13.69 17.45
CA GLY A 437 -20.65 13.15 18.59
C GLY A 437 -22.16 13.46 18.57
N GLU A 438 -22.60 14.41 17.74
CA GLU A 438 -24.02 14.72 17.53
C GLU A 438 -24.32 15.06 16.05
N PHE A 439 -25.43 14.53 15.54
CA PHE A 439 -26.01 14.90 14.25
C PHE A 439 -27.31 15.68 14.43
N VAL A 440 -27.44 16.78 13.69
CA VAL A 440 -28.70 17.51 13.55
C VAL A 440 -29.13 17.45 12.08
N VAL A 441 -30.08 16.57 11.76
CA VAL A 441 -30.48 16.25 10.39
C VAL A 441 -31.75 17.02 10.02
N GLN A 442 -31.72 17.68 8.87
CA GLN A 442 -32.85 18.37 8.25
C GLN A 442 -33.03 17.86 6.83
N CYS A 443 -34.28 17.65 6.42
CA CYS A 443 -34.62 17.27 5.05
C CYS A 443 -35.41 18.42 4.42
N GLN A 444 -34.93 18.95 3.29
CA GLN A 444 -35.71 19.88 2.46
C GLN A 444 -36.35 19.20 1.25
N GLY A 445 -35.93 17.96 0.96
CA GLY A 445 -36.55 17.13 -0.07
C GLY A 445 -37.76 16.34 0.42
N GLU A 446 -38.65 16.01 -0.51
CA GLU A 446 -39.82 15.16 -0.27
C GLU A 446 -39.72 13.78 -0.97
N SER A 447 -38.65 13.53 -1.73
CA SER A 447 -38.48 12.25 -2.43
C SER A 447 -38.25 11.08 -1.48
N ASP A 448 -38.70 9.88 -1.88
CA ASP A 448 -38.43 8.63 -1.15
C ASP A 448 -36.94 8.40 -0.93
N ALA A 449 -36.09 8.83 -1.86
CA ALA A 449 -34.64 8.74 -1.75
C ALA A 449 -34.09 9.71 -0.69
N ALA A 450 -34.58 10.96 -0.63
CA ALA A 450 -34.20 11.89 0.44
C ALA A 450 -34.60 11.36 1.83
N LEU A 451 -35.84 10.87 1.96
CA LEU A 451 -36.33 10.26 3.20
C LEU A 451 -35.59 8.95 3.56
N GLY A 452 -35.21 8.17 2.55
CA GLY A 452 -34.34 6.99 2.69
C GLY A 452 -32.98 7.36 3.25
N LEU A 453 -32.33 8.38 2.68
CA LEU A 453 -31.03 8.86 3.15
C LEU A 453 -31.10 9.35 4.61
N VAL A 454 -32.13 10.11 4.99
CA VAL A 454 -32.35 10.58 6.36
C VAL A 454 -32.50 9.40 7.34
N ARG A 455 -33.26 8.36 6.97
CA ARG A 455 -33.34 7.10 7.74
C ARG A 455 -31.97 6.47 7.93
N GLY A 456 -31.21 6.35 6.85
CA GLY A 456 -29.87 5.80 6.87
C GLY A 456 -28.93 6.54 7.82
N ILE A 457 -28.90 7.88 7.74
CA ILE A 457 -28.08 8.72 8.62
C ILE A 457 -28.48 8.51 10.08
N ARG A 458 -29.78 8.45 10.37
CA ARG A 458 -30.29 8.22 11.72
C ARG A 458 -29.89 6.85 12.25
N TRP A 459 -30.14 5.78 11.50
CA TRP A 459 -29.79 4.42 11.91
C TRP A 459 -28.28 4.25 12.07
N GLY A 460 -27.49 4.76 11.13
CA GLY A 460 -26.02 4.72 11.21
C GLY A 460 -25.47 5.49 12.41
N GLY A 461 -26.01 6.67 12.71
CA GLY A 461 -25.59 7.47 13.88
C GLY A 461 -25.94 6.79 15.20
N LEU A 462 -27.18 6.33 15.37
CA LEU A 462 -27.61 5.61 16.57
C LEU A 462 -26.80 4.33 16.80
N ALA A 463 -26.55 3.56 15.73
CA ALA A 463 -25.71 2.38 15.74
C ALA A 463 -24.28 2.68 16.23
N CYS A 464 -23.76 3.86 15.92
CA CYS A 464 -22.43 4.30 16.34
C CYS A 464 -22.41 4.99 17.73
N GLY A 465 -23.52 4.99 18.46
CA GLY A 465 -23.63 5.64 19.77
C GLY A 465 -23.68 7.18 19.74
N VAL A 466 -23.99 7.76 18.58
CA VAL A 466 -24.08 9.22 18.35
C VAL A 466 -25.51 9.71 18.60
N SER A 467 -25.65 10.90 19.20
CA SER A 467 -26.96 11.54 19.34
C SER A 467 -27.46 12.05 17.99
N VAL A 468 -28.67 11.69 17.57
CA VAL A 468 -29.26 12.17 16.31
C VAL A 468 -30.56 12.92 16.60
N LYS A 469 -30.60 14.19 16.20
CA LYS A 469 -31.80 15.05 16.24
C LYS A 469 -32.29 15.28 14.81
N CYS A 470 -33.50 14.86 14.49
CA CYS A 470 -34.14 15.22 13.22
C CYS A 470 -35.04 16.46 13.44
N GLY A 471 -35.01 17.44 12.55
CA GLY A 471 -35.95 18.57 12.56
C GLY A 471 -37.41 18.15 12.36
N ASP A 472 -38.36 19.09 12.52
CA ASP A 472 -39.83 18.90 12.66
C ASP A 472 -40.50 17.89 11.70
N GLN A 473 -40.31 16.60 11.98
CA GLN A 473 -41.30 15.53 11.82
C GLN A 473 -41.02 14.49 12.93
N PRO A 474 -41.60 14.65 14.13
CA PRO A 474 -41.26 13.81 15.27
C PRO A 474 -41.76 12.36 15.17
N ASP A 475 -42.78 12.03 14.37
CA ASP A 475 -43.53 10.77 14.57
C ASP A 475 -44.07 10.05 13.31
N ALA A 476 -43.69 10.44 12.09
CA ALA A 476 -44.31 9.88 10.87
C ALA A 476 -43.58 8.68 10.22
N MET A 477 -42.43 8.26 10.73
CA MET A 477 -41.63 7.19 10.12
C MET A 477 -41.63 5.95 11.00
N THR A 478 -42.76 5.23 10.99
CA THR A 478 -42.89 3.93 11.66
C THR A 478 -41.89 2.91 11.10
N ASP A 479 -41.23 2.21 12.02
CA ASP A 479 -40.19 1.16 11.87
C ASP A 479 -40.62 -0.10 11.09
N SER A 480 -41.72 -0.06 10.34
CA SER A 480 -42.34 -1.25 9.74
C SER A 480 -42.11 -1.32 8.23
N SER A 481 -40.87 -1.53 7.80
CA SER A 481 -40.55 -2.21 6.53
C SER A 481 -39.05 -2.42 6.43
N VAL A 482 -38.61 -3.59 6.90
CA VAL A 482 -37.36 -4.25 6.50
C VAL A 482 -37.69 -5.21 5.38
#